data_AF-A0A834M2D3-F1
#
_entry.id   AF-A0A834M2D3-F1
#
_cell.length_a   1.000
_cell.length_b   1.000
_cell.length_c   1.000
_cell.angle_alpha   90.00
_cell.angle_beta   90.00
_cell.angle_gamma   90.00
#
_symmetry.space_group_name_H-M   'P 1'
#
loop_
_entity.id
_entity.type
_entity.pdbx_description
1 polymer ?
#
loop_
_entity_poly.entity_id
_entity_poly.type
_entity_poly.pdbx_seq_one_letter_code
_entity_poly.pdbx_strand_id
1 'polypeptide(L)'
;MNGRRLYLNGFNAYWLMNMGVDPSTRGKVTTTFQQASKEGMNVARAWAFSDGGYGSLQSSPGSYNENVFKDWITEMAAYVKSIDKNHLLEIGLEGFYGDSTPEKKQFNPGYQVGTDFISNNRIPGIDFTTIHLYPDQWVPGSDEEARAAFVEKWIQAHIQDSKSVIQKPILLSEFGKSSKSAGYSVAMRDNYFQSIYNTVYTCARTGGPCGGGLFWQLLAPGMDNFRDGYEVVLEESPSTASGQSTGHANGRYYPAGSQGFIKTSGTQFVKNGRRLNLNGFNAYWLMYMASDPETRAKVTNTFQQASKEGMNIARTWAFSDGGSYRPLQSSPGTYNPQMFQGLDFVISEARKYGIYLILSLVNNWEAYGGKKQYVQWARDRGQSLNNDDDFFTSVVVKGYYKNHVKDWIREMATHVKSIDGNHLLEIGLEGFYGESRKQNNPGNQVVGTDFISNNQIPGIDFATIHLYPEQWMQGSNKEEQSAFVEKWIRTHIADSNSLLKKPLLLTEFGKSSKSAGYSVGARDEYYRYIYNTVFGCAESGGPLGGGLFWQLMASGMDSFRDGYEVVLDECPSTAAIIHQQSRRLSAIN
;
A
#
# COMPACT_ATOMS: atom_id res chain seq x y z
N MET A 1 -8.66 -11.91 -9.94
CA MET A 1 -7.84 -12.59 -8.90
C MET A 1 -8.73 -12.88 -7.69
N ASN A 2 -8.61 -14.04 -7.04
CA ASN A 2 -9.42 -14.48 -5.88
C ASN A 2 -10.94 -14.46 -6.09
N GLY A 3 -11.42 -14.76 -7.31
CA GLY A 3 -12.85 -14.76 -7.65
C GLY A 3 -13.51 -13.38 -7.72
N ARG A 4 -12.78 -12.29 -7.47
CA ARG A 4 -13.29 -10.92 -7.56
C ARG A 4 -12.99 -10.31 -8.94
N ARG A 5 -13.94 -9.52 -9.43
CA ARG A 5 -13.78 -8.70 -10.65
C ARG A 5 -12.66 -7.68 -10.42
N LEU A 6 -11.73 -7.63 -11.36
CA LEU A 6 -10.66 -6.66 -11.41
C LEU A 6 -11.10 -5.54 -12.39
N TYR A 7 -11.08 -4.29 -11.92
CA TYR A 7 -11.37 -3.13 -12.75
C TYR A 7 -10.08 -2.36 -13.01
N LEU A 8 -9.79 -2.11 -14.28
CA LEU A 8 -8.59 -1.46 -14.75
C LEU A 8 -8.90 0.02 -15.05
N ASN A 9 -8.15 0.92 -14.42
CA ASN A 9 -8.12 2.33 -14.80
C ASN A 9 -6.66 2.71 -14.96
N GLY A 10 -6.30 3.38 -16.04
CA GLY A 10 -4.90 3.51 -16.35
C GLY A 10 -4.59 4.38 -17.54
N PHE A 11 -3.35 4.27 -17.99
CA PHE A 11 -2.83 5.04 -19.11
C PHE A 11 -1.95 4.16 -19.99
N ASN A 12 -1.77 4.61 -21.22
CA ASN A 12 -0.76 4.07 -22.11
C ASN A 12 0.42 5.02 -22.22
N ALA A 13 1.61 4.47 -22.41
CA ALA A 13 2.83 5.23 -22.68
C ALA A 13 3.90 4.36 -23.36
N TYR A 14 4.20 4.64 -24.63
CA TYR A 14 5.25 3.92 -25.39
C TYR A 14 6.66 4.22 -24.88
N TRP A 15 6.89 5.43 -24.37
CA TRP A 15 8.20 5.93 -23.96
C TRP A 15 8.73 5.26 -22.69
N LEU A 16 7.88 4.56 -21.91
CA LEU A 16 8.25 3.95 -20.64
C LEU A 16 9.41 2.95 -20.79
N MET A 17 9.40 2.15 -21.85
CA MET A 17 10.46 1.18 -22.13
C MET A 17 11.77 1.87 -22.50
N ASN A 18 11.70 2.89 -23.36
CA ASN A 18 12.87 3.63 -23.85
C ASN A 18 13.55 4.44 -22.73
N MET A 19 12.77 5.17 -21.93
CA MET A 19 13.33 5.94 -20.80
C MET A 19 13.66 5.06 -19.58
N GLY A 20 13.05 3.87 -19.48
CA GLY A 20 13.35 2.92 -18.41
C GLY A 20 14.77 2.35 -18.51
N VAL A 21 15.31 2.21 -19.72
CA VAL A 21 16.65 1.64 -19.91
C VAL A 21 17.78 2.64 -19.61
N ASP A 22 17.59 3.92 -19.90
CA ASP A 22 18.60 4.97 -19.67
C ASP A 22 18.56 5.54 -18.24
N PRO A 23 19.62 5.39 -17.42
CA PRO A 23 19.69 5.92 -16.07
C PRO A 23 19.39 7.41 -15.94
N SER A 24 19.68 8.23 -16.97
CA SER A 24 19.45 9.68 -16.94
C SER A 24 17.97 10.06 -17.04
N THR A 25 17.13 9.17 -17.58
CA THR A 25 15.70 9.43 -17.84
C THR A 25 14.74 8.60 -16.99
N ARG A 26 15.23 7.57 -16.26
CA ARG A 26 14.43 6.75 -15.31
C ARG A 26 13.65 7.55 -14.28
N GLY A 27 14.15 8.72 -13.86
CA GLY A 27 13.44 9.61 -12.93
C GLY A 27 12.04 9.99 -13.44
N LYS A 28 11.89 10.18 -14.75
CA LYS A 28 10.61 10.54 -15.38
C LYS A 28 9.60 9.40 -15.36
N VAL A 29 10.08 8.17 -15.54
CA VAL A 29 9.26 6.94 -15.41
C VAL A 29 8.69 6.86 -13.99
N THR A 30 9.54 7.01 -12.98
CA THR A 30 9.13 6.99 -11.56
C THR A 30 8.11 8.08 -11.24
N THR A 31 8.37 9.34 -11.63
CA THR A 31 7.45 10.46 -11.39
C THR A 31 6.09 10.22 -12.04
N THR A 32 6.06 9.67 -13.25
CA THR A 32 4.80 9.37 -13.97
C THR A 32 3.97 8.34 -13.22
N PHE A 33 4.58 7.24 -12.78
CA PHE A 33 3.87 6.23 -11.99
C PHE A 33 3.39 6.78 -10.63
N GLN A 34 4.16 7.69 -10.01
CA GLN A 34 3.74 8.35 -8.78
C GLN A 34 2.53 9.26 -9.00
N GLN A 35 2.51 10.06 -10.07
CA GLN A 35 1.37 10.91 -10.41
C GLN A 35 0.13 10.06 -10.77
N ALA A 36 0.29 9.07 -11.63
CA ALA A 36 -0.79 8.17 -12.01
C ALA A 36 -1.43 7.47 -10.80
N SER A 37 -0.58 7.00 -9.86
CA SER A 37 -1.07 6.36 -8.64
C SER A 37 -1.82 7.32 -7.72
N LYS A 38 -1.47 8.61 -7.68
CA LYS A 38 -2.22 9.62 -6.90
C LYS A 38 -3.64 9.81 -7.43
N GLU A 39 -3.81 9.68 -8.74
CA GLU A 39 -5.12 9.78 -9.42
C GLU A 39 -5.90 8.45 -9.47
N GLY A 40 -5.43 7.41 -8.77
CA GLY A 40 -6.12 6.12 -8.69
C GLY A 40 -5.99 5.24 -9.93
N MET A 41 -5.02 5.53 -10.81
CA MET A 41 -4.67 4.66 -11.94
C MET A 41 -3.91 3.42 -11.43
N ASN A 42 -4.31 2.24 -11.86
CA ASN A 42 -3.84 0.95 -11.37
C ASN A 42 -3.19 0.06 -12.44
N VAL A 43 -3.22 0.46 -13.71
CA VAL A 43 -2.52 -0.19 -14.83
C VAL A 43 -1.81 0.85 -15.68
N ALA A 44 -0.61 0.53 -16.13
CA ALA A 44 0.04 1.21 -17.24
C ALA A 44 0.33 0.18 -18.33
N ARG A 45 -0.02 0.50 -19.57
CA ARG A 45 0.32 -0.30 -20.74
C ARG A 45 1.42 0.43 -21.53
N ALA A 46 2.48 -0.29 -21.84
CA ALA A 46 3.55 0.19 -22.71
C ALA A 46 3.63 -0.73 -23.94
N TRP A 47 4.25 -0.25 -25.01
CA TRP A 47 4.52 -1.12 -26.15
C TRP A 47 5.48 -2.23 -25.75
N ALA A 48 5.10 -3.47 -26.04
CA ALA A 48 5.98 -4.63 -25.93
C ALA A 48 6.92 -4.78 -27.15
N PHE A 49 6.57 -4.14 -28.26
CA PHE A 49 7.30 -4.19 -29.53
C PHE A 49 7.54 -2.78 -30.07
N SER A 50 8.75 -2.53 -30.56
CA SER A 50 9.09 -1.30 -31.29
C SER A 50 8.87 -1.55 -32.77
N ASP A 51 7.63 -1.44 -33.24
CA ASP A 51 7.34 -1.58 -34.67
C ASP A 51 7.63 -0.27 -35.41
N GLY A 52 8.40 -0.36 -36.50
CA GLY A 52 8.76 0.77 -37.37
C GLY A 52 10.27 1.06 -37.49
N GLY A 53 11.14 0.26 -36.88
CA GLY A 53 12.59 0.29 -37.08
C GLY A 53 13.09 -0.75 -38.10
N TYR A 54 14.37 -0.64 -38.49
CA TYR A 54 15.05 -1.63 -39.35
C TYR A 54 14.88 -3.04 -38.77
N GLY A 55 14.06 -3.88 -39.43
CA GLY A 55 13.73 -5.25 -38.99
C GLY A 55 12.30 -5.49 -38.47
N SER A 56 11.31 -4.66 -38.79
CA SER A 56 9.91 -4.84 -38.35
C SER A 56 9.14 -5.98 -39.04
N LEU A 57 8.17 -6.56 -38.32
CA LEU A 57 7.26 -7.65 -38.72
C LEU A 57 6.19 -7.27 -39.76
N GLN A 58 6.31 -6.10 -40.37
CA GLN A 58 5.45 -5.63 -41.46
C GLN A 58 6.33 -5.23 -42.64
N SER A 59 6.42 -6.10 -43.65
CA SER A 59 7.01 -5.78 -44.94
C SER A 59 5.99 -5.11 -45.84
N SER A 60 6.07 -3.77 -45.90
CA SER A 60 5.47 -2.88 -46.93
C SER A 60 3.96 -2.56 -46.81
N PRO A 61 3.53 -1.29 -47.02
CA PRO A 61 2.13 -0.89 -46.88
C PRO A 61 1.24 -1.37 -48.04
N GLY A 62 0.00 -1.77 -47.71
CA GLY A 62 -1.13 -1.75 -48.66
C GLY A 62 -1.82 -3.08 -48.99
N SER A 63 -1.29 -4.23 -48.55
CA SER A 63 -1.95 -5.53 -48.70
C SER A 63 -2.05 -6.23 -47.35
N TYR A 64 -3.19 -6.07 -46.71
CA TYR A 64 -3.47 -6.78 -45.46
C TYR A 64 -4.08 -8.15 -45.76
N ASN A 65 -3.50 -9.20 -45.20
CA ASN A 65 -4.08 -10.54 -45.24
C ASN A 65 -4.45 -10.96 -43.82
N GLU A 66 -5.74 -10.91 -43.50
CA GLU A 66 -6.25 -11.26 -42.17
C GLU A 66 -5.89 -12.69 -41.78
N ASN A 67 -5.85 -13.64 -42.72
CA ASN A 67 -5.48 -15.03 -42.42
C ASN A 67 -4.02 -15.13 -41.95
N VAL A 68 -3.10 -14.39 -42.60
CA VAL A 68 -1.68 -14.37 -42.19
C VAL A 68 -1.55 -13.79 -40.79
N PHE A 69 -2.28 -12.72 -40.49
CA PHE A 69 -2.23 -12.10 -39.17
C PHE A 69 -2.84 -13.01 -38.09
N LYS A 70 -3.96 -13.67 -38.41
CA LYS A 70 -4.61 -14.65 -37.54
C LYS A 70 -3.73 -15.87 -37.25
N ASP A 71 -3.02 -16.38 -38.26
CA ASP A 71 -2.05 -17.47 -38.09
C ASP A 71 -0.91 -17.05 -37.16
N TRP A 72 -0.39 -15.83 -37.34
CA TRP A 72 0.63 -15.26 -36.45
C TRP A 72 0.13 -15.13 -35.01
N ILE A 73 -1.08 -14.58 -34.79
CA ILE A 73 -1.65 -14.48 -33.43
C ILE A 73 -1.79 -15.87 -32.82
N THR A 74 -2.22 -16.87 -33.60
CA THR A 74 -2.37 -18.26 -33.12
C THR A 74 -1.04 -18.84 -32.68
N GLU A 75 0.01 -18.68 -33.47
CA GLU A 75 1.36 -19.16 -33.14
C GLU A 75 1.94 -18.43 -31.93
N MET A 76 1.90 -17.09 -31.92
CA MET A 76 2.53 -16.28 -30.88
C MET A 76 1.78 -16.37 -29.55
N ALA A 77 0.45 -16.44 -29.55
CA ALA A 77 -0.31 -16.61 -28.32
C ALA A 77 0.01 -17.95 -27.65
N ALA A 78 0.12 -19.03 -28.45
CA ALA A 78 0.53 -20.33 -27.94
C ALA A 78 1.96 -20.30 -27.39
N TYR A 79 2.90 -19.65 -28.10
CA TYR A 79 4.28 -19.51 -27.65
C TYR A 79 4.40 -18.72 -26.34
N VAL A 80 3.78 -17.54 -26.25
CA VAL A 80 3.80 -16.71 -25.03
C VAL A 80 3.20 -17.48 -23.85
N LYS A 81 2.06 -18.16 -24.05
CA LYS A 81 1.43 -18.97 -22.99
C LYS A 81 2.24 -20.20 -22.59
N SER A 82 3.11 -20.71 -23.46
CA SER A 82 4.04 -21.80 -23.10
C SER A 82 5.14 -21.33 -22.14
N ILE A 83 5.54 -20.06 -22.23
CA ILE A 83 6.54 -19.42 -21.35
C ILE A 83 5.87 -18.92 -20.07
N ASP A 84 4.72 -18.26 -20.21
CA ASP A 84 4.01 -17.60 -19.12
C ASP A 84 2.49 -17.84 -19.20
N LYS A 85 2.05 -18.86 -18.47
CA LYS A 85 0.64 -19.21 -18.33
C LYS A 85 -0.11 -18.40 -17.27
N ASN A 86 0.60 -17.59 -16.48
CA ASN A 86 0.05 -16.94 -15.30
C ASN A 86 -0.48 -15.52 -15.59
N HIS A 87 0.04 -14.86 -16.61
CA HIS A 87 -0.38 -13.51 -17.00
C HIS A 87 -1.44 -13.52 -18.10
N LEU A 88 -2.32 -12.51 -18.05
CA LEU A 88 -3.34 -12.29 -19.08
C LEU A 88 -2.67 -11.76 -20.35
N LEU A 89 -3.13 -12.25 -21.50
CA LEU A 89 -2.63 -11.91 -22.83
C LEU A 89 -3.73 -11.28 -23.68
N GLU A 90 -3.36 -10.23 -24.40
CA GLU A 90 -4.19 -9.50 -25.35
C GLU A 90 -3.43 -9.24 -26.64
N ILE A 91 -4.12 -8.83 -27.71
CA ILE A 91 -3.52 -8.66 -29.05
C ILE A 91 -3.07 -7.21 -29.29
N GLY A 92 -3.76 -6.24 -28.70
CA GLY A 92 -3.45 -4.82 -28.80
C GLY A 92 -4.11 -4.10 -29.97
N LEU A 93 -5.24 -4.62 -30.48
CA LEU A 93 -5.88 -4.13 -31.71
C LEU A 93 -6.91 -3.05 -31.45
N GLU A 94 -7.15 -2.25 -32.48
CA GLU A 94 -8.09 -1.14 -32.45
C GLU A 94 -9.55 -1.59 -32.35
N GLY A 95 -9.89 -2.77 -32.88
CA GLY A 95 -11.24 -3.34 -32.85
C GLY A 95 -11.98 -3.40 -34.18
N PHE A 96 -11.32 -3.21 -35.33
CA PHE A 96 -12.04 -3.26 -36.61
C PHE A 96 -12.69 -4.63 -36.89
N TYR A 97 -13.92 -4.61 -37.43
CA TYR A 97 -14.59 -5.81 -37.91
C TYR A 97 -14.12 -6.18 -39.32
N GLY A 98 -13.79 -7.47 -39.51
CA GLY A 98 -13.26 -8.04 -40.74
C GLY A 98 -14.27 -8.89 -41.51
N ASP A 99 -13.78 -9.69 -42.45
CA ASP A 99 -14.62 -10.53 -43.34
C ASP A 99 -15.33 -11.68 -42.62
N SER A 100 -14.95 -12.03 -41.38
CA SER A 100 -15.65 -13.07 -40.63
C SER A 100 -17.05 -12.63 -40.17
N THR A 101 -17.29 -11.31 -40.10
CA THR A 101 -18.59 -10.71 -39.73
C THR A 101 -18.90 -9.49 -40.61
N PRO A 102 -19.19 -9.67 -41.92
CA PRO A 102 -19.36 -8.57 -42.88
C PRO A 102 -20.45 -7.57 -42.48
N GLU A 103 -21.52 -8.03 -41.83
CA GLU A 103 -22.61 -7.20 -41.33
C GLU A 103 -22.19 -6.24 -40.21
N LYS A 104 -21.12 -6.56 -39.46
CA LYS A 104 -20.58 -5.71 -38.39
C LYS A 104 -19.66 -4.60 -38.91
N LYS A 105 -19.23 -4.68 -40.18
CA LYS A 105 -18.41 -3.63 -40.81
C LYS A 105 -19.09 -2.26 -40.86
N GLN A 106 -20.42 -2.20 -40.71
CA GLN A 106 -21.16 -0.94 -40.56
C GLN A 106 -20.76 -0.12 -39.32
N PHE A 107 -20.13 -0.74 -38.32
CA PHE A 107 -19.60 -0.05 -37.14
C PHE A 107 -18.19 0.52 -37.36
N ASN A 108 -17.48 0.11 -38.43
CA ASN A 108 -16.16 0.66 -38.76
C ASN A 108 -16.29 2.12 -39.24
N PRO A 109 -15.23 2.95 -39.14
CA PRO A 109 -15.20 4.34 -39.60
C PRO A 109 -15.22 4.52 -41.14
N GLY A 110 -15.71 3.53 -41.89
CA GLY A 110 -15.81 3.57 -43.36
C GLY A 110 -14.62 2.98 -44.11
N TYR A 111 -13.63 2.43 -43.40
CA TYR A 111 -12.48 1.71 -43.98
C TYR A 111 -12.12 0.46 -43.16
N GLN A 112 -11.19 -0.34 -43.67
CA GLN A 112 -10.70 -1.58 -43.05
C GLN A 112 -9.17 -1.54 -42.96
N VAL A 113 -8.60 -2.17 -41.94
CA VAL A 113 -7.15 -2.17 -41.67
C VAL A 113 -6.56 -3.59 -41.56
N GLY A 114 -7.27 -4.60 -42.06
CA GLY A 114 -6.74 -5.97 -42.13
C GLY A 114 -6.87 -6.81 -40.86
N THR A 115 -7.62 -6.35 -39.88
CA THR A 115 -7.88 -7.03 -38.62
C THR A 115 -9.34 -7.45 -38.51
N ASP A 116 -9.62 -8.42 -37.63
CA ASP A 116 -10.98 -8.90 -37.39
C ASP A 116 -11.21 -9.11 -35.89
N PHE A 117 -11.97 -8.19 -35.28
CA PHE A 117 -12.24 -8.18 -33.85
C PHE A 117 -12.74 -9.52 -33.29
N ILE A 118 -13.67 -10.18 -33.99
CA ILE A 118 -14.27 -11.42 -33.48
C ILE A 118 -13.34 -12.61 -33.71
N SER A 119 -12.80 -12.75 -34.93
CA SER A 119 -11.97 -13.89 -35.29
C SER A 119 -10.67 -13.91 -34.45
N ASN A 120 -10.02 -12.74 -34.32
CA ASN A 120 -8.72 -12.61 -33.68
C ASN A 120 -8.84 -12.84 -32.17
N ASN A 121 -9.84 -12.24 -31.52
CA ASN A 121 -10.03 -12.38 -30.07
C ASN A 121 -10.61 -13.73 -29.64
N ARG A 122 -11.04 -14.60 -30.56
CA ARG A 122 -11.45 -15.99 -30.26
C ARG A 122 -10.29 -16.98 -30.20
N ILE A 123 -9.10 -16.59 -30.66
CA ILE A 123 -7.92 -17.45 -30.66
C ILE A 123 -7.61 -17.93 -29.22
N PRO A 124 -7.33 -19.25 -29.03
CA PRO A 124 -6.89 -19.77 -27.74
C PRO A 124 -5.61 -19.07 -27.25
N GLY A 125 -5.58 -18.68 -25.98
CA GLY A 125 -4.46 -17.96 -25.39
C GLY A 125 -4.69 -16.45 -25.26
N ILE A 126 -5.64 -15.86 -25.98
CA ILE A 126 -6.10 -14.48 -25.75
C ILE A 126 -7.13 -14.48 -24.62
N ASP A 127 -6.96 -13.65 -23.58
CA ASP A 127 -7.79 -13.70 -22.37
C ASP A 127 -8.88 -12.62 -22.29
N PHE A 128 -8.67 -11.49 -22.97
CA PHE A 128 -9.60 -10.37 -23.00
C PHE A 128 -9.49 -9.61 -24.31
N THR A 129 -10.56 -8.88 -24.67
CA THR A 129 -10.65 -8.09 -25.90
C THR A 129 -10.30 -6.64 -25.65
N THR A 130 -9.68 -6.00 -26.63
CA THR A 130 -9.30 -4.58 -26.59
C THR A 130 -9.91 -3.81 -27.75
N ILE A 131 -10.19 -2.52 -27.49
CA ILE A 131 -10.59 -1.54 -28.51
C ILE A 131 -9.92 -0.19 -28.30
N HIS A 132 -9.66 0.52 -29.38
CA HIS A 132 -9.15 1.89 -29.40
C HIS A 132 -10.26 2.87 -29.81
N LEU A 133 -10.09 4.16 -29.54
CA LEU A 133 -11.07 5.22 -29.82
C LEU A 133 -10.42 6.59 -30.10
N TYR A 134 -10.26 6.91 -31.38
CA TYR A 134 -9.73 8.20 -31.85
C TYR A 134 -10.65 8.86 -32.89
N PRO A 135 -11.87 9.28 -32.51
CA PRO A 135 -12.88 9.80 -33.44
C PRO A 135 -12.41 11.04 -34.22
N ASP A 136 -11.54 11.87 -33.61
CA ASP A 136 -10.95 13.03 -34.27
C ASP A 136 -10.13 12.65 -35.53
N GLN A 137 -9.53 11.45 -35.55
CA GLN A 137 -8.76 10.92 -36.67
C GLN A 137 -9.59 10.03 -37.60
N TRP A 138 -10.48 9.22 -37.02
CA TRP A 138 -11.20 8.20 -37.77
C TRP A 138 -12.36 8.78 -38.58
N VAL A 139 -12.94 9.88 -38.11
CA VAL A 139 -14.05 10.58 -38.79
C VAL A 139 -13.79 12.11 -38.83
N PRO A 140 -12.71 12.56 -39.50
CA PRO A 140 -12.20 13.93 -39.36
C PRO A 140 -13.16 15.01 -39.86
N GLY A 141 -14.09 14.67 -40.76
CA GLY A 141 -15.12 15.58 -41.30
C GLY A 141 -16.44 15.61 -40.52
N SER A 142 -16.60 14.82 -39.46
CA SER A 142 -17.82 14.82 -38.64
C SER A 142 -17.83 15.96 -37.63
N ASP A 143 -19.01 16.50 -37.32
CA ASP A 143 -19.21 17.38 -36.18
C ASP A 143 -19.15 16.62 -34.85
N GLU A 144 -19.19 17.33 -33.71
CA GLU A 144 -19.08 16.70 -32.39
C GLU A 144 -20.26 15.77 -32.04
N GLU A 145 -21.47 16.03 -32.56
CA GLU A 145 -22.63 15.17 -32.33
C GLU A 145 -22.49 13.85 -33.09
N ALA A 146 -22.10 13.90 -34.36
CA ALA A 146 -21.82 12.73 -35.16
C ALA A 146 -20.64 11.91 -34.61
N ARG A 147 -19.58 12.58 -34.11
CA ARG A 147 -18.47 11.92 -33.41
C ARG A 147 -18.93 11.21 -32.13
N ALA A 148 -19.75 11.87 -31.31
CA ALA A 148 -20.29 11.25 -30.10
C ALA A 148 -21.17 10.03 -30.41
N ALA A 149 -22.03 10.13 -31.44
CA ALA A 149 -22.86 9.02 -31.90
C ALA A 149 -22.02 7.84 -32.44
N PHE A 150 -20.92 8.13 -33.14
CA PHE A 150 -19.96 7.11 -33.57
C PHE A 150 -19.32 6.40 -32.37
N VAL A 151 -18.83 7.17 -31.39
CA VAL A 151 -18.19 6.62 -30.17
C VAL A 151 -19.16 5.72 -29.40
N GLU A 152 -20.41 6.15 -29.22
CA GLU A 152 -21.43 5.34 -28.55
C GLU A 152 -21.69 4.02 -29.29
N LYS A 153 -21.94 4.09 -30.61
CA LYS A 153 -22.19 2.89 -31.43
C LYS A 153 -21.01 1.92 -31.40
N TRP A 154 -19.79 2.45 -31.51
CA TRP A 154 -18.56 1.68 -31.43
C TRP A 154 -18.47 0.94 -30.10
N ILE A 155 -18.55 1.64 -28.97
CA ILE A 155 -18.43 1.03 -27.64
C ILE A 155 -19.53 -0.03 -27.42
N GLN A 156 -20.78 0.27 -27.76
CA GLN A 156 -21.90 -0.66 -27.52
C GLN A 156 -21.80 -1.94 -28.35
N ALA A 157 -21.41 -1.84 -29.62
CA ALA A 157 -21.24 -3.02 -30.49
C ALA A 157 -20.18 -3.97 -29.92
N HIS A 158 -19.03 -3.43 -29.52
CA HIS A 158 -17.93 -4.22 -28.98
C HIS A 158 -18.24 -4.80 -27.60
N ILE A 159 -18.90 -4.05 -26.71
CA ILE A 159 -19.38 -4.58 -25.43
C ILE A 159 -20.33 -5.77 -25.67
N GLN A 160 -21.26 -5.63 -26.60
CA GLN A 160 -22.24 -6.67 -26.90
C GLN A 160 -21.58 -7.94 -27.45
N ASP A 161 -20.62 -7.80 -28.35
CA ASP A 161 -19.91 -8.92 -28.95
C ASP A 161 -18.93 -9.58 -27.97
N SER A 162 -18.22 -8.80 -27.15
CA SER A 162 -17.38 -9.35 -26.06
C SER A 162 -18.22 -10.14 -25.06
N LYS A 163 -19.43 -9.66 -24.72
CA LYS A 163 -20.35 -10.36 -23.83
C LYS A 163 -20.90 -11.65 -24.42
N SER A 164 -21.42 -11.58 -25.65
CA SER A 164 -22.34 -12.60 -26.16
C SER A 164 -21.73 -13.51 -27.22
N VAL A 165 -20.71 -13.03 -27.93
CA VAL A 165 -20.10 -13.73 -29.08
C VAL A 165 -18.72 -14.28 -28.70
N ILE A 166 -17.87 -13.47 -28.08
CA ILE A 166 -16.49 -13.82 -27.72
C ILE A 166 -16.43 -14.39 -26.29
N GLN A 167 -17.33 -13.96 -25.41
CA GLN A 167 -17.42 -14.36 -24.00
C GLN A 167 -16.14 -14.08 -23.21
N LYS A 168 -15.51 -12.93 -23.49
CA LYS A 168 -14.31 -12.45 -22.80
C LYS A 168 -14.55 -11.02 -22.30
N PRO A 169 -13.88 -10.59 -21.21
CA PRO A 169 -13.92 -9.20 -20.76
C PRO A 169 -13.44 -8.25 -21.86
N ILE A 170 -13.92 -7.00 -21.85
CA ILE A 170 -13.47 -5.94 -22.76
C ILE A 170 -12.80 -4.79 -22.02
N LEU A 171 -11.70 -4.31 -22.58
CA LEU A 171 -11.00 -3.12 -22.14
C LEU A 171 -11.00 -2.06 -23.26
N LEU A 172 -11.37 -0.82 -22.92
CA LEU A 172 -11.13 0.32 -23.80
C LEU A 172 -9.66 0.71 -23.61
N SER A 173 -8.78 0.06 -24.36
CA SER A 173 -7.34 0.08 -24.10
C SER A 173 -6.65 1.32 -24.61
N GLU A 174 -7.27 2.11 -25.50
CA GLU A 174 -6.75 3.42 -25.88
C GLU A 174 -7.89 4.38 -26.25
N PHE A 175 -7.86 5.60 -25.73
CA PHE A 175 -8.72 6.67 -26.19
C PHE A 175 -8.10 8.04 -25.89
N GLY A 176 -8.41 9.04 -26.70
CA GLY A 176 -7.88 10.39 -26.53
C GLY A 176 -8.70 11.45 -27.27
N LYS A 177 -8.61 12.70 -26.81
CA LYS A 177 -9.10 13.89 -27.53
C LYS A 177 -7.90 14.72 -27.94
N SER A 178 -7.74 14.99 -29.24
CA SER A 178 -6.52 15.65 -29.72
C SER A 178 -6.54 17.15 -29.44
N SER A 179 -5.45 17.68 -28.89
CA SER A 179 -5.16 19.11 -28.81
C SER A 179 -4.99 19.77 -30.17
N LYS A 180 -4.77 18.96 -31.22
CA LYS A 180 -4.68 19.40 -32.62
C LYS A 180 -6.06 19.54 -33.29
N SER A 181 -7.12 19.05 -32.64
CA SER A 181 -8.48 19.15 -33.17
C SER A 181 -8.96 20.60 -33.14
N ALA A 182 -9.65 21.01 -34.21
CA ALA A 182 -10.22 22.36 -34.29
C ALA A 182 -11.14 22.64 -33.09
N GLY A 183 -10.93 23.79 -32.45
CA GLY A 183 -11.71 24.23 -31.30
C GLY A 183 -11.31 23.61 -29.96
N TYR A 184 -10.28 22.75 -29.89
CA TYR A 184 -9.87 22.02 -28.69
C TYR A 184 -9.83 22.87 -27.40
N SER A 185 -10.29 22.27 -26.30
CA SER A 185 -10.12 22.77 -24.94
C SER A 185 -9.96 21.60 -23.98
N VAL A 186 -9.31 21.84 -22.84
CA VAL A 186 -9.19 20.85 -21.77
C VAL A 186 -10.58 20.37 -21.31
N ALA A 187 -11.56 21.27 -21.22
CA ALA A 187 -12.93 20.91 -20.85
C ALA A 187 -13.58 19.92 -21.83
N MET A 188 -13.29 20.01 -23.14
CA MET A 188 -13.79 19.03 -24.10
C MET A 188 -13.14 17.67 -23.95
N ARG A 189 -11.83 17.62 -23.66
CA ARG A 189 -11.16 16.36 -23.31
C ARG A 189 -11.78 15.75 -22.05
N ASP A 190 -12.01 16.57 -21.03
CA ASP A 190 -12.58 16.12 -19.76
C ASP A 190 -13.99 15.55 -19.94
N ASN A 191 -14.85 16.23 -20.71
CA ASN A 191 -16.19 15.75 -21.04
C ASN A 191 -16.16 14.44 -21.84
N TYR A 192 -15.25 14.33 -22.82
CA TYR A 192 -15.07 13.10 -23.59
C TYR A 192 -14.61 11.93 -22.71
N PHE A 193 -13.61 12.15 -21.85
CA PHE A 193 -13.11 11.15 -20.92
C PHE A 193 -14.22 10.73 -19.95
N GLN A 194 -14.94 11.70 -19.38
CA GLN A 194 -16.04 11.42 -18.46
C GLN A 194 -17.14 10.57 -19.13
N SER A 195 -17.49 10.84 -20.38
CA SER A 195 -18.47 10.02 -21.14
C SER A 195 -18.03 8.56 -21.27
N ILE A 196 -16.77 8.34 -21.65
CA ILE A 196 -16.19 7.00 -21.77
C ILE A 196 -16.17 6.28 -20.42
N TYR A 197 -15.64 6.94 -19.39
CA TYR A 197 -15.56 6.36 -18.05
C TYR A 197 -16.95 6.06 -17.46
N ASN A 198 -17.95 6.91 -17.70
CA ASN A 198 -19.34 6.67 -17.30
C ASN A 198 -19.93 5.43 -18.00
N THR A 199 -19.59 5.22 -19.27
CA THR A 199 -20.03 4.05 -20.04
C THR A 199 -19.40 2.77 -19.50
N VAL A 200 -18.08 2.78 -19.29
CA VAL A 200 -17.33 1.67 -18.67
C VAL A 200 -17.88 1.35 -17.28
N TYR A 201 -18.07 2.38 -16.45
CA TYR A 201 -18.62 2.25 -15.10
C TYR A 201 -20.02 1.64 -15.11
N THR A 202 -20.91 2.14 -15.97
CA THR A 202 -22.28 1.64 -16.07
C THR A 202 -22.29 0.17 -16.49
N CYS A 203 -21.55 -0.17 -17.54
CA CYS A 203 -21.39 -1.54 -18.01
C CYS A 203 -20.86 -2.47 -16.91
N ALA A 204 -19.80 -2.08 -16.20
CA ALA A 204 -19.23 -2.82 -15.09
C ALA A 204 -20.23 -3.03 -13.94
N ARG A 205 -20.90 -1.94 -13.52
CA ARG A 205 -21.88 -1.92 -12.42
C ARG A 205 -23.11 -2.78 -12.71
N THR A 206 -23.56 -2.85 -13.96
CA THR A 206 -24.71 -3.67 -14.36
C THR A 206 -24.35 -5.10 -14.71
N GLY A 207 -23.15 -5.57 -14.34
CA GLY A 207 -22.76 -6.95 -14.56
C GLY A 207 -22.16 -7.25 -15.94
N GLY A 208 -21.99 -6.25 -16.81
CA GLY A 208 -21.46 -6.38 -18.16
C GLY A 208 -19.96 -6.75 -18.23
N PRO A 209 -19.42 -6.94 -19.45
CA PRO A 209 -18.06 -7.47 -19.67
C PRO A 209 -16.96 -6.41 -19.49
N CYS A 210 -17.30 -5.15 -19.22
CA CYS A 210 -16.30 -4.08 -19.18
C CYS A 210 -15.35 -4.24 -18.00
N GLY A 211 -14.07 -4.38 -18.34
CA GLY A 211 -12.96 -4.48 -17.41
C GLY A 211 -12.33 -3.13 -17.08
N GLY A 212 -12.50 -2.08 -17.90
CA GLY A 212 -11.84 -0.81 -17.64
C GLY A 212 -11.63 0.12 -18.85
N GLY A 213 -10.85 1.18 -18.65
CA GLY A 213 -10.43 2.12 -19.69
C GLY A 213 -9.02 2.68 -19.44
N LEU A 214 -8.23 2.83 -20.51
CA LEU A 214 -6.90 3.44 -20.51
C LEU A 214 -6.86 4.60 -21.53
N PHE A 215 -6.56 5.82 -21.08
CA PHE A 215 -6.38 6.93 -22.02
C PHE A 215 -4.97 6.91 -22.63
N TRP A 216 -4.85 7.45 -23.83
CA TRP A 216 -3.58 7.70 -24.50
C TRP A 216 -3.34 9.22 -24.51
N GLN A 217 -2.21 9.75 -24.03
CA GLN A 217 -1.13 9.11 -23.28
C GLN A 217 -0.75 9.96 -22.07
N LEU A 218 -0.16 9.35 -21.04
CA LEU A 218 0.32 10.11 -19.88
C LEU A 218 1.80 10.47 -20.05
N LEU A 219 2.14 11.74 -19.89
CA LEU A 219 3.51 12.26 -19.93
C LEU A 219 3.89 12.93 -18.59
N ALA A 220 5.18 12.91 -18.26
CA ALA A 220 5.73 13.75 -17.20
C ALA A 220 6.05 15.17 -17.71
N PRO A 221 6.11 16.17 -16.82
CA PRO A 221 6.61 17.50 -17.14
C PRO A 221 7.99 17.46 -17.84
N GLY A 222 8.18 18.29 -18.87
CA GLY A 222 9.43 18.38 -19.63
C GLY A 222 9.67 17.18 -20.58
N MET A 223 8.59 16.55 -21.05
CA MET A 223 8.61 15.51 -22.10
C MET A 223 8.05 16.01 -23.43
N ASP A 224 8.25 17.29 -23.74
CA ASP A 224 7.59 17.96 -24.89
C ASP A 224 7.88 17.30 -26.24
N ASN A 225 9.04 16.66 -26.40
CA ASN A 225 9.41 15.92 -27.62
C ASN A 225 8.59 14.63 -27.84
N PHE A 226 7.79 14.18 -26.86
CA PHE A 226 6.96 12.98 -26.94
C PHE A 226 5.47 13.29 -27.16
N ARG A 227 5.11 14.58 -27.21
CA ARG A 227 3.75 15.07 -27.43
C ARG A 227 3.29 14.73 -28.85
N ASP A 228 2.20 13.98 -28.95
CA ASP A 228 1.57 13.61 -30.23
C ASP A 228 0.24 14.35 -30.45
N GLY A 229 -0.18 15.18 -29.50
CA GLY A 229 -1.45 15.89 -29.48
C GLY A 229 -2.49 15.20 -28.61
N TYR A 230 -2.26 13.99 -28.11
CA TYR A 230 -3.20 13.29 -27.21
C TYR A 230 -2.71 13.25 -25.77
N GLU A 231 -1.53 13.77 -25.50
CA GLU A 231 -0.94 13.71 -24.18
C GLU A 231 -1.79 14.38 -23.09
N VAL A 232 -1.69 13.81 -21.89
CA VAL A 232 -2.11 14.40 -20.63
C VAL A 232 -0.87 14.51 -19.76
N VAL A 233 -0.57 15.72 -19.31
CA VAL A 233 0.37 15.97 -18.21
C VAL A 233 -0.49 16.41 -17.04
N LEU A 234 -0.56 15.59 -15.99
CA LEU A 234 -1.51 15.81 -14.89
C LEU A 234 -1.29 17.15 -14.19
N GLU A 235 -0.02 17.58 -14.06
CA GLU A 235 0.34 18.88 -13.48
C GLU A 235 -0.11 20.06 -14.36
N GLU A 236 -0.22 19.89 -15.67
CA GLU A 236 -0.68 20.92 -16.61
C GLU A 236 -2.21 20.89 -16.81
N SER A 237 -2.88 19.85 -16.33
CA SER A 237 -4.33 19.65 -16.53
C SER A 237 -5.03 19.09 -15.28
N PRO A 238 -5.12 19.87 -14.18
CA PRO A 238 -5.70 19.40 -12.92
C PRO A 238 -7.18 19.00 -13.02
N SER A 239 -7.93 19.60 -13.95
CA SER A 239 -9.34 19.25 -14.18
C SER A 239 -9.48 17.83 -14.73
N THR A 240 -8.60 17.41 -15.63
CA THR A 240 -8.54 16.04 -16.17
C THR A 240 -8.23 15.03 -15.08
N ALA A 241 -7.34 15.38 -14.15
CA ALA A 241 -7.04 14.57 -12.96
C ALA A 241 -8.29 14.39 -12.08
N SER A 242 -8.99 15.48 -11.76
CA SER A 242 -10.22 15.45 -10.95
C SER A 242 -11.43 14.79 -11.64
N GLY A 243 -11.54 14.90 -12.97
CA GLY A 243 -12.64 14.37 -13.79
C GLY A 243 -12.71 12.85 -13.79
N GLN A 244 -11.58 12.17 -13.59
CA GLN A 244 -11.52 10.72 -13.44
C GLN A 244 -12.04 10.22 -12.08
N SER A 245 -12.20 11.12 -11.11
CA SER A 245 -12.73 10.81 -9.77
C SER A 245 -14.23 11.15 -9.57
N THR A 246 -14.86 11.87 -10.51
CA THR A 246 -16.14 12.59 -10.28
C THR A 246 -17.38 11.99 -10.93
N GLY A 247 -17.39 10.70 -11.27
CA GLY A 247 -18.62 9.95 -11.62
C GLY A 247 -19.64 9.78 -10.48
N HIS A 248 -19.64 10.64 -9.46
CA HIS A 248 -20.46 10.53 -8.25
C HIS A 248 -21.06 11.89 -7.84
N ALA A 249 -22.19 12.25 -8.44
CA ALA A 249 -23.10 13.26 -7.89
C ALA A 249 -24.39 12.60 -7.39
N ASN A 250 -24.67 12.83 -6.10
CA ASN A 250 -25.97 12.68 -5.42
C ASN A 250 -26.61 11.29 -5.38
N GLY A 251 -25.98 10.40 -4.62
CA GLY A 251 -26.65 9.26 -4.01
C GLY A 251 -25.82 8.79 -2.84
N ARG A 252 -26.38 8.78 -1.62
CA ARG A 252 -25.72 8.21 -0.44
C ARG A 252 -25.46 6.73 -0.68
N TYR A 253 -24.27 6.43 -1.18
CA TYR A 253 -23.67 5.12 -1.18
C TYR A 253 -22.35 5.30 -0.44
N TYR A 254 -22.28 4.79 0.79
CA TYR A 254 -20.98 4.62 1.46
C TYR A 254 -20.22 3.57 0.64
N PRO A 255 -19.16 3.94 -0.09
CA PRO A 255 -18.39 2.96 -0.82
C PRO A 255 -17.78 2.01 0.22
N ALA A 256 -17.83 0.71 -0.06
CA ALA A 256 -17.04 -0.25 0.69
C ALA A 256 -15.55 0.10 0.50
N GLY A 257 -15.00 0.88 1.42
CA GLY A 257 -13.57 1.08 1.63
C GLY A 257 -12.87 2.19 0.85
N SER A 258 -13.21 3.47 1.09
CA SER A 258 -12.18 4.53 0.99
C SER A 258 -11.30 4.48 2.25
N GLN A 259 -10.39 3.52 2.32
CA GLN A 259 -9.38 3.45 3.38
C GLN A 259 -8.27 4.46 3.04
N GLY A 260 -8.49 5.75 3.34
CA GLY A 260 -7.38 6.70 3.35
C GLY A 260 -6.33 6.24 4.39
N PHE A 261 -5.06 6.44 4.08
CA PHE A 261 -3.97 6.18 5.01
C PHE A 261 -4.11 7.08 6.26
N ILE A 262 -3.59 6.60 7.38
CA ILE A 262 -3.40 7.45 8.55
C ILE A 262 -2.35 8.49 8.17
N LYS A 263 -2.65 9.75 8.46
CA LYS A 263 -1.74 10.88 8.29
C LYS A 263 -1.52 11.56 9.62
N THR A 264 -0.59 12.50 9.66
CA THR A 264 -0.47 13.45 10.77
C THR A 264 -1.03 14.81 10.36
N SER A 265 -1.63 15.52 11.31
CA SER A 265 -2.03 16.92 11.18
C SER A 265 -1.54 17.65 12.43
N GLY A 266 -0.41 18.33 12.29
CA GLY A 266 0.34 18.84 13.44
C GLY A 266 0.66 17.71 14.42
N THR A 267 0.17 17.83 15.65
CA THR A 267 0.41 16.88 16.74
C THR A 267 -0.63 15.76 16.83
N GLN A 268 -1.53 15.62 15.85
CA GLN A 268 -2.60 14.62 15.86
C GLN A 268 -2.47 13.60 14.74
N PHE A 269 -2.86 12.35 15.00
CA PHE A 269 -3.16 11.40 13.95
C PHE A 269 -4.53 11.71 13.35
N VAL A 270 -4.64 11.60 12.03
CA VAL A 270 -5.89 11.81 11.30
C VAL A 270 -6.09 10.71 10.26
N LYS A 271 -7.35 10.30 10.06
CA LYS A 271 -7.76 9.41 8.97
C LYS A 271 -9.00 9.97 8.32
N ASN A 272 -8.99 10.07 6.99
CA ASN A 272 -10.11 10.64 6.22
C ASN A 272 -10.55 12.03 6.73
N GLY A 273 -9.56 12.87 7.09
CA GLY A 273 -9.80 14.23 7.60
C GLY A 273 -10.33 14.31 9.03
N ARG A 274 -10.51 13.18 9.72
CA ARG A 274 -10.96 13.14 11.12
C ARG A 274 -9.82 12.73 12.04
N ARG A 275 -9.85 13.24 13.26
CA ARG A 275 -8.93 12.84 14.31
C ARG A 275 -9.03 11.33 14.55
N LEU A 276 -7.88 10.70 14.76
CA LEU A 276 -7.77 9.28 15.09
C LEU A 276 -7.04 9.14 16.43
N ASN A 277 -7.73 8.65 17.45
CA ASN A 277 -7.11 8.28 18.71
C ASN A 277 -6.85 6.77 18.73
N LEU A 278 -5.71 6.37 19.28
CA LEU A 278 -5.22 5.00 19.22
C LEU A 278 -5.27 4.33 20.60
N ASN A 279 -5.85 3.14 20.67
CA ASN A 279 -5.78 2.28 21.85
C ASN A 279 -5.48 0.87 21.37
N GLY A 280 -4.40 0.28 21.87
CA GLY A 280 -3.89 -0.93 21.26
C GLY A 280 -3.00 -1.77 22.14
N PHE A 281 -2.28 -2.67 21.50
CA PHE A 281 -1.48 -3.69 22.15
C PHE A 281 -0.24 -4.06 21.34
N ASN A 282 0.73 -4.65 22.02
CA ASN A 282 1.85 -5.35 21.38
C ASN A 282 1.54 -6.84 21.34
N ALA A 283 1.84 -7.48 20.20
CA ALA A 283 1.79 -8.94 20.04
C ALA A 283 2.88 -9.34 19.03
N TYR A 284 4.11 -9.51 19.52
CA TYR A 284 5.26 -9.77 18.66
C TYR A 284 5.19 -11.13 17.92
N TRP A 285 4.40 -12.06 18.45
CA TRP A 285 4.31 -13.46 18.04
C TRP A 285 3.36 -13.71 16.85
N LEU A 286 2.65 -12.68 16.36
CA LEU A 286 1.58 -12.84 15.36
C LEU A 286 2.06 -13.53 14.07
N MET A 287 3.14 -13.06 13.46
CA MET A 287 3.70 -13.67 12.24
C MET A 287 4.10 -15.13 12.47
N TYR A 288 4.74 -15.40 13.61
CA TYR A 288 5.23 -16.73 13.99
C TYR A 288 4.09 -17.75 14.16
N MET A 289 2.99 -17.35 14.80
CA MET A 289 1.81 -18.20 14.93
C MET A 289 1.01 -18.28 13.62
N ALA A 290 0.92 -17.20 12.85
CA ALA A 290 0.18 -17.18 11.58
C ALA A 290 0.79 -18.09 10.51
N SER A 291 2.12 -18.24 10.50
CA SER A 291 2.82 -19.04 9.51
C SER A 291 2.59 -20.55 9.71
N ASP A 292 2.17 -20.99 10.89
CA ASP A 292 1.82 -22.39 11.19
C ASP A 292 0.30 -22.57 11.17
N PRO A 293 -0.26 -23.39 10.25
CA PRO A 293 -1.70 -23.64 10.19
C PRO A 293 -2.33 -24.07 11.51
N GLU A 294 -1.63 -24.82 12.37
CA GLU A 294 -2.18 -25.31 13.64
C GLU A 294 -2.38 -24.20 14.68
N THR A 295 -1.55 -23.16 14.63
CA THR A 295 -1.59 -22.06 15.59
C THR A 295 -2.17 -20.77 15.00
N ARG A 296 -2.36 -20.70 13.67
CA ARG A 296 -2.92 -19.54 12.94
C ARG A 296 -4.24 -19.02 13.51
N ALA A 297 -5.12 -19.90 14.00
CA ALA A 297 -6.39 -19.51 14.59
C ALA A 297 -6.22 -18.59 15.83
N LYS A 298 -5.10 -18.68 16.55
CA LYS A 298 -4.79 -17.77 17.67
C LYS A 298 -4.71 -16.31 17.21
N VAL A 299 -4.23 -16.05 16.00
CA VAL A 299 -4.16 -14.69 15.43
C VAL A 299 -5.56 -14.15 15.12
N THR A 300 -6.40 -14.94 14.46
CA THR A 300 -7.81 -14.58 14.22
C THR A 300 -8.55 -14.30 15.53
N ASN A 301 -8.41 -15.18 16.53
CA ASN A 301 -9.08 -15.04 17.82
C ASN A 301 -8.60 -13.78 18.55
N THR A 302 -7.29 -13.49 18.51
CA THR A 302 -6.72 -12.30 19.15
C THR A 302 -7.24 -11.02 18.51
N PHE A 303 -7.28 -10.92 17.19
CA PHE A 303 -7.85 -9.76 16.52
C PHE A 303 -9.35 -9.62 16.73
N GLN A 304 -10.09 -10.74 16.78
CA GLN A 304 -11.51 -10.72 17.11
C GLN A 304 -11.76 -10.20 18.53
N GLN A 305 -11.01 -10.69 19.53
CA GLN A 305 -11.11 -10.21 20.90
C GLN A 305 -10.69 -8.74 21.01
N ALA A 306 -9.58 -8.35 20.37
CA ALA A 306 -9.12 -6.98 20.40
C ALA A 306 -10.15 -6.00 19.82
N SER A 307 -10.76 -6.36 18.68
CA SER A 307 -11.82 -5.58 18.05
C SER A 307 -13.06 -5.48 18.95
N LYS A 308 -13.43 -6.56 19.64
CA LYS A 308 -14.53 -6.58 20.62
C LYS A 308 -14.28 -5.62 21.79
N GLU A 309 -13.04 -5.55 22.28
CA GLU A 309 -12.64 -4.58 23.31
C GLU A 309 -12.41 -3.16 22.76
N GLY A 310 -12.65 -2.94 21.46
CA GLY A 310 -12.54 -1.64 20.81
C GLY A 310 -11.09 -1.19 20.59
N MET A 311 -10.11 -2.07 20.70
CA MET A 311 -8.73 -1.76 20.33
C MET A 311 -8.63 -1.63 18.80
N ASN A 312 -7.84 -0.67 18.34
CA ASN A 312 -7.77 -0.31 16.92
C ASN A 312 -6.37 -0.36 16.33
N ILE A 313 -5.34 -0.67 17.11
CA ILE A 313 -3.96 -0.78 16.62
C ILE A 313 -3.22 -1.92 17.31
N ALA A 314 -2.39 -2.63 16.55
CA ALA A 314 -1.48 -3.63 17.08
C ALA A 314 -0.05 -3.35 16.59
N ARG A 315 0.93 -3.43 17.50
CA ARG A 315 2.34 -3.42 17.14
C ARG A 315 2.87 -4.85 17.13
N THR A 316 3.54 -5.22 16.05
CA THR A 316 4.10 -6.57 15.86
C THR A 316 5.43 -6.54 15.12
N TRP A 317 6.12 -7.67 15.09
CA TRP A 317 7.42 -7.80 14.44
C TRP A 317 7.24 -8.35 13.02
N ALA A 318 7.79 -7.61 12.07
CA ALA A 318 7.91 -8.02 10.67
C ALA A 318 9.33 -8.54 10.37
N PHE A 319 10.03 -9.03 11.40
CA PHE A 319 11.34 -9.65 11.34
C PHE A 319 11.38 -10.96 12.14
N SER A 320 12.31 -11.82 11.76
CA SER A 320 12.81 -12.94 12.55
C SER A 320 14.10 -13.37 11.86
N ASP A 321 15.22 -12.88 12.34
CA ASP A 321 16.52 -12.91 11.68
C ASP A 321 17.38 -14.05 12.25
N GLY A 322 17.78 -14.99 11.39
CA GLY A 322 18.60 -16.12 11.79
C GLY A 322 17.91 -17.07 12.78
N GLY A 323 18.68 -18.03 13.30
CA GLY A 323 18.17 -19.11 14.14
C GLY A 323 17.67 -20.33 13.34
N SER A 324 17.53 -21.45 14.05
CA SER A 324 17.23 -22.77 13.45
C SER A 324 15.74 -23.05 13.28
N TYR A 325 14.85 -22.34 13.98
CA TYR A 325 13.42 -22.66 14.01
C TYR A 325 12.57 -21.54 13.42
N ARG A 326 12.25 -21.68 12.12
CA ARG A 326 11.32 -20.85 11.33
C ARG A 326 11.69 -19.36 11.23
N PRO A 327 12.94 -18.99 10.87
CA PRO A 327 13.28 -17.61 10.60
C PRO A 327 12.44 -17.04 9.45
N LEU A 328 12.11 -15.75 9.51
CA LEU A 328 11.64 -15.01 8.34
C LEU A 328 12.79 -14.83 7.36
N GLN A 329 13.94 -14.36 7.86
CA GLN A 329 15.17 -14.18 7.09
C GLN A 329 16.25 -15.09 7.66
N SER A 330 16.56 -16.19 6.98
CA SER A 330 17.53 -17.20 7.47
C SER A 330 18.99 -16.76 7.26
N SER A 331 19.23 -16.02 6.18
CA SER A 331 20.48 -15.32 5.90
C SER A 331 20.17 -14.06 5.08
N PRO A 332 21.09 -13.08 4.94
CA PRO A 332 20.82 -11.84 4.22
C PRO A 332 20.24 -12.06 2.83
N GLY A 333 19.03 -11.56 2.60
CA GLY A 333 18.30 -11.69 1.32
C GLY A 333 17.67 -13.06 1.05
N THR A 334 17.75 -14.01 2.00
CA THR A 334 17.12 -15.33 1.89
C THR A 334 15.97 -15.45 2.87
N TYR A 335 14.76 -15.63 2.33
CA TYR A 335 13.53 -15.60 3.12
C TYR A 335 12.83 -16.95 3.14
N ASN A 336 12.12 -17.19 4.24
CA ASN A 336 11.17 -18.28 4.35
C ASN A 336 9.79 -17.83 3.83
N PRO A 337 9.32 -18.32 2.67
CA PRO A 337 8.04 -17.90 2.11
C PRO A 337 6.85 -18.18 3.03
N GLN A 338 6.92 -19.24 3.85
CA GLN A 338 5.85 -19.57 4.79
C GLN A 338 5.71 -18.52 5.90
N MET A 339 6.82 -17.91 6.34
CA MET A 339 6.79 -16.82 7.31
C MET A 339 6.21 -15.54 6.70
N PHE A 340 6.53 -15.23 5.44
CA PHE A 340 5.91 -14.13 4.72
C PHE A 340 4.41 -14.33 4.53
N GLN A 341 3.96 -15.52 4.13
CA GLN A 341 2.53 -15.86 4.08
C GLN A 341 1.85 -15.73 5.45
N GLY A 342 2.58 -16.00 6.54
CA GLY A 342 2.12 -15.72 7.89
C GLY A 342 1.89 -14.23 8.11
N LEU A 343 2.84 -13.37 7.74
CA LEU A 343 2.69 -11.92 7.85
C LEU A 343 1.56 -11.38 6.96
N ASP A 344 1.42 -11.89 5.74
CA ASP A 344 0.29 -11.59 4.85
C ASP A 344 -1.06 -11.89 5.51
N PHE A 345 -1.15 -13.05 6.17
CA PHE A 345 -2.33 -13.44 6.93
C PHE A 345 -2.60 -12.44 8.06
N VAL A 346 -1.59 -12.07 8.85
CA VAL A 346 -1.71 -11.06 9.93
C VAL A 346 -2.27 -9.74 9.38
N ILE A 347 -1.75 -9.24 8.27
CA ILE A 347 -2.20 -7.99 7.64
C ILE A 347 -3.65 -8.10 7.17
N SER A 348 -3.98 -9.20 6.48
CA SER A 348 -5.33 -9.43 5.98
C SER A 348 -6.37 -9.56 7.10
N GLU A 349 -5.99 -10.21 8.21
CA GLU A 349 -6.87 -10.46 9.34
C GLU A 349 -7.02 -9.21 10.22
N ALA A 350 -5.95 -8.43 10.41
CA ALA A 350 -6.03 -7.12 11.04
C ALA A 350 -6.99 -6.19 10.29
N ARG A 351 -6.90 -6.16 8.95
CA ARG A 351 -7.84 -5.41 8.09
C ARG A 351 -9.28 -5.87 8.27
N LYS A 352 -9.52 -7.18 8.34
CA LYS A 352 -10.86 -7.77 8.53
C LYS A 352 -11.50 -7.31 9.85
N TYR A 353 -10.71 -7.13 10.90
CA TYR A 353 -11.19 -6.70 12.22
C TYR A 353 -11.02 -5.19 12.51
N GLY A 354 -10.62 -4.41 11.50
CA GLY A 354 -10.48 -2.96 11.63
C GLY A 354 -9.31 -2.49 12.49
N ILE A 355 -8.24 -3.30 12.58
CA ILE A 355 -7.05 -3.05 13.39
C ILE A 355 -5.91 -2.57 12.48
N TYR A 356 -5.31 -1.43 12.83
CA TYR A 356 -4.09 -0.92 12.20
C TYR A 356 -2.86 -1.66 12.71
N LEU A 357 -1.77 -1.63 11.93
CA LEU A 357 -0.52 -2.29 12.30
C LEU A 357 0.64 -1.30 12.36
N ILE A 358 1.46 -1.42 13.41
CA ILE A 358 2.84 -0.92 13.45
C ILE A 358 3.75 -2.13 13.25
N LEU A 359 4.58 -2.09 12.19
CA LEU A 359 5.44 -3.20 11.78
C LEU A 359 6.89 -2.84 12.05
N SER A 360 7.45 -3.37 13.15
CA SER A 360 8.87 -3.20 13.44
C SER A 360 9.70 -4.09 12.49
N LEU A 361 10.77 -3.53 11.90
CA LEU A 361 11.53 -4.16 10.82
C LEU A 361 12.84 -4.82 11.26
N VAL A 362 13.32 -4.53 12.47
CA VAL A 362 14.51 -5.17 13.07
C VAL A 362 14.50 -4.96 14.58
N ASN A 363 15.14 -5.85 15.33
CA ASN A 363 15.33 -5.69 16.78
C ASN A 363 16.69 -5.08 17.14
N ASN A 364 16.74 -4.29 18.20
CA ASN A 364 18.00 -3.94 18.87
C ASN A 364 18.50 -5.09 19.75
N TRP A 365 17.59 -5.85 20.34
CA TRP A 365 17.89 -6.95 21.26
C TRP A 365 18.06 -8.29 20.52
N GLU A 366 18.62 -9.29 21.21
CA GLU A 366 18.97 -10.60 20.61
C GLU A 366 17.76 -11.47 20.25
N ALA A 367 16.59 -11.18 20.81
CA ALA A 367 15.39 -11.98 20.59
C ALA A 367 15.00 -11.94 19.10
N TYR A 368 14.89 -13.13 18.50
CA TYR A 368 14.63 -13.34 17.06
C TYR A 368 15.68 -12.66 16.17
N GLY A 369 16.93 -12.62 16.63
CA GLY A 369 18.08 -12.13 15.89
C GLY A 369 18.44 -10.69 16.22
N GLY A 370 17.91 -9.75 15.45
CA GLY A 370 18.20 -8.32 15.60
C GLY A 370 19.59 -7.92 15.13
N LYS A 371 20.06 -6.74 15.54
CA LYS A 371 21.33 -6.13 15.08
C LYS A 371 22.53 -7.08 15.21
N LYS A 372 22.58 -7.86 16.30
CA LYS A 372 23.62 -8.85 16.57
C LYS A 372 23.73 -9.90 15.46
N GLN A 373 22.59 -10.40 14.98
CA GLN A 373 22.55 -11.40 13.90
C GLN A 373 23.05 -10.81 12.57
N TYR A 374 22.71 -9.56 12.28
CA TYR A 374 23.18 -8.85 11.10
C TYR A 374 24.69 -8.63 11.08
N VAL A 375 25.26 -8.25 12.23
CA VAL A 375 26.72 -8.15 12.42
C VAL A 375 27.37 -9.52 12.30
N GLN A 376 26.77 -10.57 12.88
CA GLN A 376 27.29 -11.92 12.78
C GLN A 376 27.33 -12.42 11.33
N TRP A 377 26.28 -12.19 10.53
CA TRP A 377 26.25 -12.53 9.11
C TRP A 377 27.32 -11.81 8.27
N ALA A 378 27.80 -10.65 8.72
CA ALA A 378 28.92 -9.95 8.10
C ALA A 378 30.26 -10.57 8.53
N ARG A 379 30.42 -10.89 9.82
CA ARG A 379 31.59 -11.62 10.35
C ARG A 379 31.79 -12.96 9.64
N ASP A 380 30.72 -13.72 9.46
CA ASP A 380 30.72 -15.02 8.77
C ASP A 380 31.14 -14.90 7.29
N ARG A 381 31.04 -13.70 6.71
CA ARG A 381 31.49 -13.37 5.35
C ARG A 381 32.81 -12.59 5.32
N GLY A 382 33.60 -12.69 6.39
CA GLY A 382 34.96 -12.17 6.47
C GLY A 382 35.06 -10.68 6.83
N GLN A 383 33.99 -10.03 7.29
CA GLN A 383 34.08 -8.64 7.79
C GLN A 383 34.65 -8.62 9.21
N SER A 384 35.69 -7.80 9.42
CA SER A 384 36.24 -7.54 10.77
C SER A 384 35.39 -6.49 11.50
N LEU A 385 34.42 -6.95 12.30
CA LEU A 385 33.50 -6.11 13.08
C LEU A 385 33.67 -6.38 14.59
N ASN A 386 33.79 -5.31 15.37
CA ASN A 386 34.21 -5.32 16.77
C ASN A 386 33.04 -5.53 17.74
N ASN A 387 31.85 -5.00 17.43
CA ASN A 387 30.70 -5.08 18.34
C ASN A 387 29.37 -5.02 17.56
N ASP A 388 28.25 -5.13 18.27
CA ASP A 388 26.92 -5.20 17.66
C ASP A 388 26.43 -3.83 17.14
N ASP A 389 27.02 -2.72 17.60
CA ASP A 389 26.72 -1.37 17.10
C ASP A 389 27.36 -1.07 15.74
N ASP A 390 28.26 -1.94 15.28
CA ASP A 390 28.74 -1.93 13.88
C ASP A 390 27.59 -2.13 12.88
N PHE A 391 26.42 -2.56 13.34
CA PHE A 391 25.16 -2.51 12.57
C PHE A 391 24.87 -1.13 11.97
N PHE A 392 25.13 -0.05 12.74
CA PHE A 392 24.83 1.31 12.32
C PHE A 392 25.93 1.94 11.45
N THR A 393 27.17 1.49 11.60
CA THR A 393 28.35 2.12 10.95
C THR A 393 28.79 1.35 9.70
N SER A 394 28.79 0.02 9.74
CA SER A 394 29.29 -0.84 8.66
C SER A 394 28.47 -0.67 7.38
N VAL A 395 29.16 -0.41 6.26
CA VAL A 395 28.54 -0.29 4.94
C VAL A 395 27.90 -1.62 4.52
N VAL A 396 28.54 -2.74 4.83
CA VAL A 396 28.05 -4.08 4.49
C VAL A 396 26.79 -4.42 5.31
N VAL A 397 26.82 -4.20 6.62
CA VAL A 397 25.67 -4.52 7.49
C VAL A 397 24.47 -3.62 7.17
N LYS A 398 24.69 -2.31 6.95
CA LYS A 398 23.65 -1.41 6.44
C LYS A 398 23.12 -1.86 5.07
N GLY A 399 23.98 -2.43 4.22
CA GLY A 399 23.58 -3.03 2.95
C GLY A 399 22.58 -4.16 3.14
N TYR A 400 22.85 -5.09 4.08
CA TYR A 400 21.91 -6.17 4.41
C TYR A 400 20.57 -5.64 4.88
N TYR A 401 20.56 -4.70 5.84
CA TYR A 401 19.30 -4.13 6.35
C TYR A 401 18.53 -3.37 5.27
N LYS A 402 19.21 -2.55 4.45
CA LYS A 402 18.57 -1.86 3.32
C LYS A 402 17.96 -2.82 2.30
N ASN A 403 18.63 -3.94 2.02
CA ASN A 403 18.09 -4.98 1.17
C ASN A 403 16.88 -5.66 1.84
N HIS A 404 16.95 -5.88 3.15
CA HIS A 404 15.82 -6.41 3.91
C HIS A 404 14.56 -5.56 3.77
N VAL A 405 14.68 -4.25 4.02
CA VAL A 405 13.57 -3.31 3.85
C VAL A 405 13.05 -3.33 2.40
N LYS A 406 13.93 -3.34 1.40
CA LYS A 406 13.53 -3.40 -0.02
C LYS A 406 12.76 -4.67 -0.36
N ASP A 407 13.21 -5.82 0.11
CA ASP A 407 12.58 -7.10 -0.17
C ASP A 407 11.26 -7.24 0.59
N TRP A 408 11.21 -6.79 1.85
CA TRP A 408 9.97 -6.66 2.62
C TRP A 408 8.95 -5.78 1.89
N ILE A 409 9.35 -4.60 1.41
CA ILE A 409 8.49 -3.72 0.61
C ILE A 409 8.03 -4.44 -0.66
N ARG A 410 8.92 -5.15 -1.37
CA ARG A 410 8.57 -5.87 -2.60
C ARG A 410 7.51 -6.94 -2.36
N GLU A 411 7.65 -7.73 -1.30
CA GLU A 411 6.69 -8.76 -0.92
C GLU A 411 5.35 -8.13 -0.53
N MET A 412 5.40 -7.17 0.40
CA MET A 412 4.21 -6.50 0.94
C MET A 412 3.53 -5.57 -0.06
N ALA A 413 4.20 -5.19 -1.16
CA ALA A 413 3.63 -4.33 -2.19
C ALA A 413 2.28 -4.86 -2.69
N THR A 414 2.08 -6.19 -2.73
CA THR A 414 0.79 -6.80 -3.10
C THR A 414 -0.37 -6.43 -2.15
N HIS A 415 -0.07 -6.14 -0.88
CA HIS A 415 -1.01 -5.68 0.15
C HIS A 415 -1.00 -4.17 0.39
N VAL A 416 0.03 -3.46 -0.09
CA VAL A 416 0.38 -2.08 0.29
C VAL A 416 0.48 -1.07 -0.88
N LYS A 417 0.39 -1.46 -2.17
CA LYS A 417 0.67 -0.54 -3.33
C LYS A 417 0.10 0.88 -3.14
N SER A 418 0.86 1.97 -3.29
CA SER A 418 2.12 2.21 -4.00
C SER A 418 3.23 2.78 -3.09
N ILE A 419 4.47 2.29 -3.23
CA ILE A 419 5.73 3.04 -3.05
C ILE A 419 5.70 4.00 -1.85
N ASP A 420 5.97 3.48 -0.65
CA ASP A 420 5.75 4.14 0.64
C ASP A 420 6.18 5.62 0.76
N GLY A 421 5.28 6.51 0.34
CA GLY A 421 5.21 7.91 0.77
C GLY A 421 3.84 8.21 1.41
N ASN A 422 3.13 7.15 1.82
CA ASN A 422 1.76 7.22 2.32
C ASN A 422 1.63 6.69 3.76
N HIS A 423 2.50 5.77 4.20
CA HIS A 423 2.51 5.33 5.59
C HIS A 423 3.32 6.31 6.43
N LEU A 424 2.96 6.36 7.71
CA LEU A 424 3.74 7.06 8.70
C LEU A 424 4.96 6.22 9.07
N LEU A 425 6.10 6.86 9.20
CA LEU A 425 7.34 6.27 9.67
C LEU A 425 7.65 6.73 11.09
N GLU A 426 8.09 5.78 11.91
CA GLU A 426 8.54 5.96 13.29
C GLU A 426 9.83 5.18 13.53
N ILE A 427 10.58 5.52 14.57
CA ILE A 427 11.93 4.97 14.83
C ILE A 427 11.89 3.71 15.71
N GLY A 428 10.94 3.63 16.64
CA GLY A 428 10.85 2.61 17.67
C GLY A 428 11.62 2.96 18.95
N LEU A 429 11.83 4.26 19.22
CA LEU A 429 12.58 4.70 20.40
C LEU A 429 11.82 4.39 21.68
N GLU A 430 12.57 3.97 22.71
CA GLU A 430 12.09 3.93 24.09
C GLU A 430 11.85 5.35 24.65
N GLY A 431 12.52 6.37 24.10
CA GLY A 431 12.32 7.78 24.45
C GLY A 431 13.47 8.46 25.19
N PHE A 432 14.62 7.81 25.37
CA PHE A 432 15.72 8.42 26.12
C PHE A 432 16.23 9.72 25.47
N TYR A 433 16.49 10.72 26.30
CA TYR A 433 17.09 12.00 25.92
C TYR A 433 18.61 11.91 25.80
N GLY A 434 19.19 12.76 24.95
CA GLY A 434 20.64 12.98 24.91
C GLY A 434 21.16 13.79 26.09
N GLU A 435 22.47 14.06 26.08
CA GLU A 435 23.21 14.75 27.15
C GLU A 435 22.54 16.03 27.68
N SER A 436 21.96 16.85 26.80
CA SER A 436 21.35 18.14 27.16
C SER A 436 20.11 18.03 28.05
N ARG A 437 19.46 16.86 28.07
CA ARG A 437 18.21 16.61 28.79
C ARG A 437 18.21 15.30 29.58
N LYS A 438 19.40 14.71 29.81
CA LYS A 438 19.55 13.42 30.49
C LYS A 438 18.95 13.38 31.88
N GLN A 439 18.78 14.53 32.56
CA GLN A 439 18.08 14.62 33.84
C GLN A 439 16.62 14.14 33.80
N ASN A 440 16.05 13.95 32.62
CA ASN A 440 14.72 13.38 32.42
C ASN A 440 14.74 11.85 32.23
N ASN A 441 15.93 11.26 32.04
CA ASN A 441 16.12 9.82 31.92
C ASN A 441 16.22 9.16 33.31
N PRO A 442 15.84 7.88 33.43
CA PRO A 442 16.04 7.13 34.67
C PRO A 442 17.53 7.06 34.99
N GLY A 443 17.90 7.44 36.22
CA GLY A 443 19.30 7.49 36.65
C GLY A 443 20.19 8.48 35.89
N ASN A 444 19.62 9.44 35.15
CA ASN A 444 20.34 10.38 34.29
C ASN A 444 21.20 9.73 33.19
N GLN A 445 20.89 8.48 32.81
CA GLN A 445 21.67 7.73 31.82
C GLN A 445 21.48 8.25 30.39
N VAL A 446 22.49 8.09 29.54
CA VAL A 446 22.40 8.33 28.09
C VAL A 446 22.72 7.02 27.38
N VAL A 447 21.90 6.63 26.41
CA VAL A 447 21.94 5.30 25.79
C VAL A 447 22.23 5.34 24.28
N GLY A 448 22.81 6.45 23.81
CA GLY A 448 23.16 6.66 22.40
C GLY A 448 22.01 7.16 21.51
N THR A 449 20.80 7.30 22.06
CA THR A 449 19.66 7.96 21.41
C THR A 449 19.40 9.32 22.04
N ASP A 450 18.68 10.16 21.30
CA ASP A 450 18.20 11.46 21.76
C ASP A 450 16.81 11.73 21.18
N PHE A 451 15.80 11.63 22.04
CA PHE A 451 14.40 11.80 21.70
C PHE A 451 14.12 13.01 20.82
N ILE A 452 14.78 14.16 21.05
CA ILE A 452 14.51 15.37 20.28
C ILE A 452 15.15 15.28 18.90
N SER A 453 16.47 15.16 18.83
CA SER A 453 17.20 15.24 17.55
C SER A 453 16.85 14.09 16.62
N ASN A 454 16.61 12.89 17.15
CA ASN A 454 16.18 11.75 16.33
C ASN A 454 14.79 11.97 15.73
N ASN A 455 13.82 12.47 16.51
CA ASN A 455 12.47 12.73 16.00
C ASN A 455 12.37 14.04 15.20
N GLN A 456 13.42 14.87 15.10
CA GLN A 456 13.46 16.03 14.19
C GLN A 456 13.81 15.65 12.75
N ILE A 457 14.25 14.41 12.50
CA ILE A 457 14.55 13.93 11.15
C ILE A 457 13.30 14.10 10.26
N PRO A 458 13.40 14.75 9.08
CA PRO A 458 12.24 15.08 8.24
C PRO A 458 11.38 13.89 7.81
N GLY A 459 11.96 12.69 7.74
CA GLY A 459 11.25 11.45 7.38
C GLY A 459 10.54 10.75 8.54
N ILE A 460 10.61 11.27 9.77
CA ILE A 460 9.94 10.67 10.93
C ILE A 460 8.63 11.42 11.16
N ASP A 461 7.50 10.73 11.16
CA ASP A 461 6.18 11.37 11.19
C ASP A 461 5.62 11.55 12.59
N PHE A 462 5.95 10.65 13.50
CA PHE A 462 5.52 10.71 14.90
C PHE A 462 6.59 10.14 15.84
N ALA A 463 6.52 10.56 17.10
CA ALA A 463 7.43 10.14 18.14
C ALA A 463 6.84 9.00 18.99
N THR A 464 7.71 8.14 19.50
CA THR A 464 7.34 7.03 20.38
C THR A 464 8.07 7.12 21.71
N ILE A 465 7.43 6.60 22.76
CA ILE A 465 8.05 6.32 24.06
C ILE A 465 7.61 4.97 24.59
N HIS A 466 8.48 4.33 25.35
CA HIS A 466 8.20 3.15 26.15
C HIS A 466 8.18 3.54 27.64
N LEU A 467 7.67 2.65 28.50
CA LEU A 467 7.59 2.94 29.94
C LEU A 467 7.63 1.66 30.80
N TYR A 468 8.82 1.39 31.36
CA TYR A 468 9.07 0.25 32.25
C TYR A 468 9.83 0.66 33.52
N PRO A 469 9.21 1.44 34.42
CA PRO A 469 9.88 1.94 35.64
C PRO A 469 10.42 0.82 36.52
N GLU A 470 9.75 -0.34 36.55
CA GLU A 470 10.16 -1.52 37.33
C GLU A 470 11.49 -2.12 36.84
N GLN A 471 11.79 -1.98 35.54
CA GLN A 471 13.04 -2.46 34.94
C GLN A 471 14.13 -1.39 35.01
N TRP A 472 13.77 -0.13 34.78
CA TRP A 472 14.74 0.97 34.67
C TRP A 472 15.18 1.55 36.01
N MET A 473 14.34 1.42 37.04
CA MET A 473 14.57 2.00 38.37
C MET A 473 14.59 0.91 39.44
N GLN A 474 15.44 -0.11 39.23
CA GLN A 474 15.62 -1.18 40.21
C GLN A 474 16.10 -0.60 41.54
N GLY A 475 15.39 -0.91 42.62
CA GLY A 475 15.67 -0.39 43.96
C GLY A 475 14.87 0.86 44.37
N SER A 476 14.17 1.52 43.44
CA SER A 476 13.27 2.63 43.77
C SER A 476 11.96 2.16 44.38
N ASN A 477 11.40 2.98 45.28
CA ASN A 477 10.08 2.73 45.86
C ASN A 477 8.93 3.12 44.90
N LYS A 478 7.68 2.85 45.30
CA LYS A 478 6.50 3.08 44.45
C LYS A 478 6.27 4.56 44.16
N GLU A 479 6.52 5.43 45.14
CA GLU A 479 6.35 6.87 45.04
C GLU A 479 7.35 7.47 44.04
N GLU A 480 8.61 7.06 44.11
CA GLU A 480 9.67 7.45 43.16
C GLU A 480 9.36 6.99 41.74
N GLN A 481 8.94 5.75 41.56
CA GLN A 481 8.53 5.22 40.25
C GLN A 481 7.33 5.98 39.69
N SER A 482 6.34 6.32 40.53
CA SER A 482 5.16 7.07 40.12
C SER A 482 5.51 8.51 39.72
N ALA A 483 6.36 9.18 40.50
CA ALA A 483 6.85 10.52 40.17
C ALA A 483 7.67 10.52 38.88
N PHE A 484 8.46 9.48 38.63
CA PHE A 484 9.18 9.30 37.38
C PHE A 484 8.22 9.10 36.20
N VAL A 485 7.21 8.24 36.32
CA VAL A 485 6.22 7.99 35.28
C VAL A 485 5.50 9.30 34.88
N GLU A 486 5.07 10.09 35.85
CA GLU A 486 4.43 11.38 35.60
C GLU A 486 5.38 12.34 34.86
N LYS A 487 6.60 12.50 35.38
CA LYS A 487 7.62 13.36 34.79
C LYS A 487 7.97 12.92 33.37
N TRP A 488 8.12 11.62 33.15
CA TRP A 488 8.46 11.02 31.87
C TRP A 488 7.41 11.36 30.81
N ILE A 489 6.14 11.02 31.07
CA ILE A 489 5.06 11.26 30.10
C ILE A 489 4.89 12.77 29.86
N ARG A 490 4.89 13.59 30.92
CA ARG A 490 4.68 15.05 30.81
C ARG A 490 5.79 15.72 29.98
N THR A 491 7.05 15.33 30.18
CA THR A 491 8.18 15.93 29.46
C THR A 491 8.13 15.58 27.98
N HIS A 492 7.82 14.33 27.64
CA HIS A 492 7.67 13.90 26.24
C HIS A 492 6.48 14.53 25.54
N ILE A 493 5.36 14.71 26.25
CA ILE A 493 4.21 15.49 25.75
C ILE A 493 4.66 16.92 25.45
N ALA A 494 5.35 17.58 26.39
CA ALA A 494 5.80 18.95 26.21
C ALA A 494 6.73 19.11 25.00
N ASP A 495 7.72 18.22 24.85
CA ASP A 495 8.68 18.29 23.74
C ASP A 495 8.05 17.90 22.40
N SER A 496 7.15 16.92 22.37
CA SER A 496 6.40 16.58 21.16
C SER A 496 5.52 17.73 20.69
N ASN A 497 4.87 18.42 21.63
CA ASN A 497 4.00 19.55 21.33
C ASN A 497 4.76 20.83 20.94
N SER A 498 5.84 21.16 21.65
CA SER A 498 6.51 22.46 21.53
C SER A 498 7.66 22.44 20.55
N LEU A 499 8.47 21.37 20.54
CA LEU A 499 9.71 21.28 19.77
C LEU A 499 9.53 20.47 18.49
N LEU A 500 8.89 19.29 18.58
CA LEU A 500 8.77 18.38 17.42
C LEU A 500 7.61 18.76 16.50
N LYS A 501 6.50 19.28 17.05
CA LYS A 501 5.23 19.49 16.34
C LYS A 501 4.70 18.22 15.68
N LYS A 502 4.92 17.08 16.34
CA LYS A 502 4.56 15.73 15.88
C LYS A 502 3.69 15.02 16.91
N PRO A 503 2.84 14.06 16.51
CA PRO A 503 2.13 13.21 17.45
C PRO A 503 3.11 12.39 18.30
N LEU A 504 2.66 12.01 19.49
CA LEU A 504 3.34 11.12 20.42
C LEU A 504 2.48 9.87 20.65
N LEU A 505 3.11 8.71 20.65
CA LEU A 505 2.49 7.44 20.99
C LEU A 505 3.26 6.74 22.11
N LEU A 506 2.57 6.33 23.17
CA LEU A 506 3.13 5.44 24.20
C LEU A 506 3.04 4.01 23.68
N THR A 507 4.08 3.54 22.99
CA THR A 507 4.04 2.28 22.23
C THR A 507 4.26 1.03 23.07
N GLU A 508 4.81 1.18 24.28
CA GLU A 508 4.92 0.09 25.24
C GLU A 508 4.77 0.60 26.68
N PHE A 509 3.90 -0.06 27.45
CA PHE A 509 3.83 0.06 28.91
C PHE A 509 3.24 -1.22 29.49
N GLY A 510 3.59 -1.57 30.72
CA GLY A 510 3.02 -2.74 31.39
C GLY A 510 3.36 -2.81 32.87
N LYS A 511 2.70 -3.75 33.57
CA LYS A 511 2.96 -4.06 34.98
C LYS A 511 3.29 -5.55 35.11
N SER A 512 4.50 -5.87 35.54
CA SER A 512 4.98 -7.25 35.55
C SER A 512 4.42 -8.04 36.73
N SER A 513 3.97 -9.27 36.47
CA SER A 513 3.64 -10.26 37.49
C SER A 513 4.86 -10.74 38.29
N LYS A 514 6.07 -10.49 37.76
CA LYS A 514 7.35 -10.79 38.42
C LYS A 514 7.74 -9.74 39.46
N SER A 515 7.06 -8.60 39.51
CA SER A 515 7.36 -7.53 40.46
C SER A 515 6.89 -7.86 41.87
N ALA A 516 7.66 -7.42 42.86
CA ALA A 516 7.30 -7.58 44.26
C ALA A 516 5.96 -6.87 44.58
N GLY A 517 5.05 -7.59 45.26
CA GLY A 517 3.73 -7.05 45.61
C GLY A 517 2.78 -6.90 44.43
N TYR A 518 3.02 -7.62 43.32
CA TYR A 518 2.10 -7.66 42.20
C TYR A 518 0.72 -8.22 42.60
N SER A 519 -0.31 -7.62 42.02
CA SER A 519 -1.66 -8.16 41.92
C SER A 519 -2.30 -7.63 40.64
N VAL A 520 -3.35 -8.29 40.15
CA VAL A 520 -4.16 -7.75 39.04
C VAL A 520 -4.70 -6.36 39.38
N GLY A 521 -5.09 -6.12 40.63
CA GLY A 521 -5.50 -4.79 41.09
C GLY A 521 -4.42 -3.71 40.94
N ALA A 522 -3.14 -4.05 41.20
CA ALA A 522 -2.02 -3.13 41.01
C ALA A 522 -1.74 -2.85 39.52
N ARG A 523 -1.91 -3.84 38.65
CA ARG A 523 -1.87 -3.64 37.18
C ARG A 523 -3.00 -2.73 36.73
N ASP A 524 -4.21 -2.99 37.20
CA ASP A 524 -5.41 -2.24 36.84
C ASP A 524 -5.34 -0.77 37.28
N GLU A 525 -4.77 -0.50 38.46
CA GLU A 525 -4.51 0.87 38.93
C GLU A 525 -3.53 1.60 38.02
N TYR A 526 -2.43 0.93 37.66
CA TYR A 526 -1.43 1.48 36.75
C TYR A 526 -2.02 1.75 35.35
N TYR A 527 -2.79 0.81 34.80
CA TYR A 527 -3.45 0.97 33.50
C TYR A 527 -4.46 2.12 33.53
N ARG A 528 -5.25 2.27 34.60
CA ARG A 528 -6.16 3.41 34.78
C ARG A 528 -5.42 4.74 34.79
N TYR A 529 -4.28 4.83 35.50
CA TYR A 529 -3.47 6.04 35.52
C TYR A 529 -2.95 6.42 34.13
N ILE A 530 -2.36 5.46 33.41
CA ILE A 530 -1.82 5.69 32.05
C ILE A 530 -2.94 6.08 31.09
N TYR A 531 -4.06 5.35 31.08
CA TYR A 531 -5.19 5.64 30.20
C TYR A 531 -5.89 6.96 30.52
N ASN A 532 -5.99 7.35 31.78
CA ASN A 532 -6.47 8.68 32.15
C ASN A 532 -5.54 9.79 31.64
N THR A 533 -4.23 9.58 31.69
CA THR A 533 -3.24 10.53 31.17
C THR A 533 -3.33 10.65 29.65
N VAL A 534 -3.42 9.53 28.93
CA VAL A 534 -3.63 9.49 27.48
C VAL A 534 -4.94 10.19 27.12
N PHE A 535 -6.04 9.84 27.79
CA PHE A 535 -7.35 10.44 27.53
C PHE A 535 -7.36 11.94 27.77
N GLY A 536 -6.84 12.43 28.90
CA GLY A 536 -6.82 13.85 29.21
C GLY A 536 -5.96 14.67 28.23
N CYS A 537 -4.82 14.10 27.79
CA CYS A 537 -4.01 14.74 26.76
C CYS A 537 -4.73 14.75 25.40
N ALA A 538 -5.35 13.65 25.00
CA ALA A 538 -6.13 13.58 23.78
C ALA A 538 -7.32 14.55 23.82
N GLU A 539 -8.16 14.52 24.85
CA GLU A 539 -9.34 15.37 24.99
C GLU A 539 -9.01 16.87 24.91
N SER A 540 -7.87 17.28 25.47
CA SER A 540 -7.38 18.67 25.41
C SER A 540 -6.68 19.06 24.10
N GLY A 541 -6.61 18.17 23.11
CA GLY A 541 -5.95 18.42 21.82
C GLY A 541 -4.41 18.33 21.88
N GLY A 542 -3.85 17.75 22.94
CA GLY A 542 -2.41 17.53 23.11
C GLY A 542 -1.85 16.38 22.24
N PRO A 543 -0.51 16.25 22.13
CA PRO A 543 0.14 15.39 21.16
C PRO A 543 0.04 13.88 21.46
N LEU A 544 -0.31 13.47 22.69
CA LEU A 544 -0.37 12.05 23.04
C LEU A 544 -1.64 11.42 22.44
N GLY A 545 -1.50 10.86 21.25
CA GLY A 545 -2.60 10.33 20.45
C GLY A 545 -3.06 8.93 20.83
N GLY A 546 -2.38 8.26 21.76
CA GLY A 546 -2.75 6.91 22.17
C GLY A 546 -1.75 6.17 23.05
N GLY A 547 -2.08 4.92 23.37
CA GLY A 547 -1.22 4.01 24.13
C GLY A 547 -1.41 2.55 23.73
N LEU A 548 -0.30 1.80 23.72
CA LEU A 548 -0.25 0.37 23.43
C LEU A 548 0.40 -0.36 24.60
N PHE A 549 -0.35 -1.25 25.25
CA PHE A 549 0.23 -2.03 26.35
C PHE A 549 1.09 -3.18 25.83
N TRP A 550 2.09 -3.55 26.61
CA TRP A 550 2.87 -4.77 26.44
C TRP A 550 2.38 -5.78 27.50
N GLN A 551 1.85 -6.95 27.14
CA GLN A 551 1.51 -7.42 25.78
C GLN A 551 0.24 -8.26 25.76
N LEU A 552 -0.44 -8.32 24.62
CA LEU A 552 -1.62 -9.17 24.44
C LEU A 552 -1.20 -10.58 24.03
N MET A 553 -1.76 -11.58 24.70
CA MET A 553 -1.52 -12.99 24.40
C MET A 553 -2.85 -13.74 24.24
N ALA A 554 -2.85 -14.74 23.36
CA ALA A 554 -3.93 -15.72 23.28
C ALA A 554 -3.77 -16.80 24.36
N SER A 555 -4.89 -17.39 24.79
CA SER A 555 -4.89 -18.52 25.73
C SER A 555 -4.06 -19.70 25.21
N GLY A 556 -3.45 -20.44 26.15
CA GLY A 556 -2.60 -21.60 25.86
C GLY A 556 -1.30 -21.22 25.15
N MET A 557 -0.71 -20.09 25.51
CA MET A 557 0.61 -19.63 25.07
C MET A 557 1.58 -19.50 26.25
N ASP A 558 1.43 -20.34 27.28
CA ASP A 558 2.12 -20.15 28.57
C ASP A 558 3.65 -20.09 28.47
N SER A 559 4.25 -20.77 27.47
CA SER A 559 5.69 -20.73 27.20
C SER A 559 6.21 -19.37 26.69
N PHE A 560 5.32 -18.45 26.30
CA PHE A 560 5.65 -17.12 25.81
C PHE A 560 5.46 -16.02 26.87
N ARG A 561 5.00 -16.39 28.08
CA ARG A 561 4.76 -15.43 29.17
C ARG A 561 6.06 -14.81 29.66
N ASP A 562 6.13 -13.49 29.65
CA ASP A 562 7.27 -12.72 30.13
C ASP A 562 6.99 -11.99 31.45
N GLY A 563 5.77 -12.12 31.98
CA GLY A 563 5.27 -11.47 33.18
C GLY A 563 4.39 -10.25 32.89
N TYR A 564 4.42 -9.73 31.67
CA TYR A 564 3.61 -8.57 31.27
C TYR A 564 2.33 -8.95 30.54
N GLU A 565 2.15 -10.23 30.24
CA GLU A 565 1.03 -10.69 29.42
C GLU A 565 -0.33 -10.32 30.01
N VAL A 566 -1.23 -9.93 29.12
CA VAL A 566 -2.66 -9.85 29.34
C VAL A 566 -3.29 -10.88 28.43
N VAL A 567 -3.94 -11.88 29.03
CA VAL A 567 -4.87 -12.77 28.33
C VAL A 567 -6.26 -12.29 28.72
N LEU A 568 -7.02 -11.72 27.77
CA LEU A 568 -8.25 -10.97 28.08
C LEU A 568 -9.28 -11.80 28.84
N ASP A 569 -9.43 -13.07 28.47
CA ASP A 569 -10.35 -14.01 29.11
C ASP A 569 -9.92 -14.40 30.54
N GLU A 570 -8.63 -14.28 30.88
CA GLU A 570 -8.09 -14.60 32.21
C GLU A 570 -8.06 -13.39 33.14
N CYS A 571 -8.15 -12.17 32.60
CA CYS A 571 -8.02 -10.91 33.34
C CYS A 571 -9.19 -9.94 33.01
N PRO A 572 -10.45 -10.29 33.37
CA PRO A 572 -11.63 -9.54 32.95
C PRO A 572 -11.66 -8.10 33.47
N SER A 573 -11.04 -7.82 34.62
CA SER A 573 -10.94 -6.45 35.15
C SER A 573 -10.01 -5.56 34.31
N THR A 574 -8.86 -6.09 33.88
CA THR A 574 -7.95 -5.40 32.96
C THR A 574 -8.61 -5.21 31.58
N ALA A 575 -9.33 -6.23 31.08
CA ALA A 575 -10.08 -6.14 29.82
C ALA A 575 -11.14 -5.01 29.88
N ALA A 576 -11.90 -4.92 30.98
CA ALA A 576 -12.90 -3.85 31.16
C ALA A 576 -12.27 -2.44 31.15
N ILE A 577 -11.08 -2.28 31.72
CA ILE A 577 -10.34 -1.00 31.71
C ILE A 577 -9.90 -0.63 30.28
N ILE A 578 -9.39 -1.60 29.52
CA ILE A 578 -9.02 -1.42 28.11
C ILE A 578 -10.25 -1.03 27.29
N HIS A 579 -11.36 -1.75 27.46
CA HIS A 579 -12.63 -1.45 26.78
C HIS A 579 -13.14 -0.04 27.08
N GLN A 580 -13.13 0.35 28.37
CA GLN A 580 -13.55 1.67 28.79
C GLN A 580 -12.68 2.75 28.15
N GLN A 581 -11.37 2.54 28.06
CA GLN A 581 -10.48 3.49 27.39
C GLN A 581 -10.80 3.64 25.91
N SER A 582 -10.99 2.53 25.18
CA SER A 582 -11.38 2.55 23.77
C SER A 582 -12.68 3.32 23.54
N ARG A 583 -13.68 3.11 24.40
CA ARG A 583 -14.95 3.85 24.36
C ARG A 583 -14.77 5.34 24.62
N ARG A 584 -13.90 5.72 25.57
CA ARG A 584 -13.62 7.13 25.87
C ARG A 584 -12.91 7.83 24.72
N LEU A 585 -11.84 7.22 24.17
CA LEU A 585 -11.07 7.81 23.07
C LEU A 585 -11.86 7.93 21.77
N SER A 586 -12.78 7.01 21.50
CA SER A 586 -13.67 7.06 20.34
C SER A 586 -14.78 8.12 20.43
N ALA A 587 -15.07 8.62 21.64
CA ALA A 587 -16.04 9.68 21.87
C ALA A 587 -15.46 11.09 21.72
N ILE A 588 -14.13 11.23 21.58
CA ILE A 588 -13.46 12.50 21.33
C ILE A 588 -13.67 12.87 19.86
N ASN A 589 -14.30 14.01 19.60
CA ASN A 589 -14.58 14.54 18.25
C ASN A 589 -13.34 15.14 17.56
#